data_AF-A0A2H0BU33-F1
#
_entry.id   AF-A0A2H0BU33-F1
#
_cell.length_a   1.000
_cell.length_b   1.000
_cell.length_c   1.000
_cell.angle_alpha   90.00
_cell.angle_beta   90.00
_cell.angle_gamma   90.00
#
_symmetry.space_group_name_H-M   'P 1'
#
loop_
_entity.id
_entity.type
_entity.pdbx_description
1 polymer ?
#
loop_
_entity_poly.entity_id
_entity_poly.type
_entity_poly.pdbx_seq_one_letter_code
_entity_poly.pdbx_strand_id
1 'polypeptide(L)'
;MDKRLKYLINSLLAIKTDKAMYDFLLGILTPRELQELPSRLEIVKLLKQGVPQHRIAETLGTGVATVTRGSKEIQKGRFKNIT
;
A
#
# COMPACT_ATOMS: atom_id res chain seq x y z
N MET A 1 13.89 -7.86 14.84
CA MET A 1 13.35 -7.80 13.47
C MET A 1 13.86 -9.03 12.72
N ASP A 2 12.96 -9.77 12.06
CA ASP A 2 13.33 -10.95 11.27
C ASP A 2 14.39 -10.60 10.20
N LYS A 3 15.40 -11.47 10.02
CA LYS A 3 16.53 -11.22 9.11
C LYS A 3 16.07 -11.09 7.65
N ARG A 4 15.08 -11.88 7.21
CA ARG A 4 14.55 -11.86 5.84
C ARG A 4 13.76 -10.58 5.60
N LEU A 5 12.96 -10.16 6.58
CA LEU A 5 12.25 -8.88 6.51
C LEU A 5 13.22 -7.69 6.45
N LYS A 6 14.30 -7.71 7.25
CA LYS A 6 15.34 -6.68 7.18
C LYS A 6 16.02 -6.63 5.82
N TYR A 7 16.31 -7.80 5.23
CA TYR A 7 16.87 -7.88 3.89
C TYR A 7 15.93 -7.26 2.84
N LEU A 8 14.65 -7.62 2.85
CA LEU A 8 13.65 -7.04 1.95
C LEU A 8 13.58 -5.51 2.05
N ILE A 9 13.51 -4.97 3.29
CA ILE A 9 13.49 -3.52 3.52
C ILE A 9 14.74 -2.85 2.94
N ASN A 10 15.92 -3.40 3.20
CA ASN A 10 17.17 -2.86 2.69
C ASN A 10 17.22 -2.88 1.16
N SER A 11 16.76 -3.95 0.53
CA SER A 11 16.68 -4.06 -0.94
C SER A 11 15.74 -3.00 -1.53
N LEU A 12 14.56 -2.80 -0.94
CA LEU A 12 13.63 -1.75 -1.36
C LEU A 12 14.23 -0.34 -1.23
N LEU A 13 14.95 -0.06 -0.14
CA LEU A 13 15.58 1.25 0.09
C LEU A 13 16.80 1.51 -0.81
N ALA A 14 17.47 0.47 -1.29
CA ALA A 14 18.65 0.58 -2.14
C ALA A 14 18.29 1.03 -3.57
N ILE A 15 17.08 0.72 -4.04
CA ILE A 15 16.61 1.06 -5.39
C ILE A 15 16.33 2.58 -5.49
N LYS A 16 16.86 3.23 -6.53
CA LYS A 16 16.82 4.70 -6.68
C LYS A 16 16.01 5.21 -7.87
N THR A 17 15.59 4.34 -8.77
CA THR A 17 14.80 4.70 -9.96
C THR A 17 13.49 3.95 -9.98
N ASP A 18 12.48 4.59 -10.54
CA ASP A 18 11.15 4.03 -10.80
C ASP A 18 11.23 2.76 -11.66
N LYS A 19 12.04 2.78 -12.74
CA LYS A 19 12.22 1.64 -13.63
C LYS A 19 12.80 0.43 -12.92
N ALA A 20 13.82 0.62 -12.07
CA ALA A 20 14.42 -0.47 -11.32
C ALA A 20 13.48 -1.00 -10.22
N MET A 21 12.69 -0.12 -9.59
CA MET A 21 11.68 -0.56 -8.62
C MET A 21 10.57 -1.35 -9.29
N TYR A 22 10.12 -0.90 -10.46
CA TYR A 22 9.10 -1.60 -11.23
C TYR A 22 9.54 -3.02 -11.61
N ASP A 23 10.76 -3.17 -12.16
CA ASP A 23 11.36 -4.47 -12.46
C ASP A 23 11.47 -5.37 -11.23
N PHE A 24 11.95 -4.81 -10.10
CA PHE A 24 12.03 -5.54 -8.84
C PHE A 24 10.66 -6.03 -8.36
N LEU A 25 9.63 -5.18 -8.38
CA LEU A 25 8.28 -5.54 -7.97
C LEU A 25 7.67 -6.60 -8.90
N LEU A 26 7.90 -6.52 -10.21
CA LEU A 26 7.50 -7.56 -11.16
C LEU A 26 8.14 -8.92 -10.85
N GLY A 27 9.38 -8.93 -10.35
CA GLY A 27 10.10 -10.16 -10.03
C GLY A 27 9.66 -10.85 -8.74
N ILE A 28 9.12 -10.11 -7.76
CA ILE A 28 8.79 -10.66 -6.43
C ILE A 28 7.29 -10.78 -6.17
N LEU A 29 6.45 -10.04 -6.89
CA LEU A 29 5.01 -10.01 -6.69
C LEU A 29 4.29 -10.83 -7.76
N THR A 30 3.14 -11.37 -7.38
CA THR A 30 2.19 -11.93 -8.35
C THR A 30 1.48 -10.81 -9.12
N PRO A 31 0.93 -11.08 -10.32
CA PRO A 31 0.14 -10.11 -11.07
C PRO A 31 -1.03 -9.54 -10.26
N ARG A 32 -1.64 -10.36 -9.39
CA ARG A 32 -2.71 -9.94 -8.50
C ARG A 32 -2.22 -8.96 -7.42
N GLU A 33 -1.08 -9.23 -6.80
CA GLU A 33 -0.51 -8.33 -5.79
C GLU A 33 -0.10 -6.98 -6.38
N LEU A 34 0.42 -6.98 -7.61
CA LEU A 34 0.74 -5.75 -8.35
C LEU A 34 -0.49 -4.87 -8.61
N GLN A 35 -1.69 -5.45 -8.69
CA GLN A 35 -2.93 -4.69 -8.78
C GLN A 35 -3.45 -4.27 -7.39
N GLU A 36 -3.41 -5.17 -6.40
CA GLU A 36 -3.99 -4.90 -5.09
C GLU A 36 -3.18 -3.92 -4.23
N LEU A 37 -1.85 -3.97 -4.27
CA LEU A 37 -1.00 -3.12 -3.42
C LEU A 37 -1.16 -1.62 -3.73
N PRO A 38 -1.16 -1.17 -5.00
CA PRO A 38 -1.45 0.23 -5.33
C PRO A 38 -2.82 0.69 -4.82
N SER A 39 -3.89 -0.12 -4.99
CA SER A 39 -5.22 0.21 -4.48
C SER A 39 -5.23 0.39 -2.96
N ARG A 40 -4.44 -0.40 -2.22
CA ARG A 40 -4.30 -0.22 -0.75
C ARG A 40 -3.63 1.11 -0.40
N LEU A 41 -2.64 1.56 -1.17
CA LEU A 41 -2.02 2.87 -0.96
C LEU A 41 -3.00 4.01 -1.27
N GLU A 42 -3.81 3.85 -2.33
CA GLU A 42 -4.84 4.82 -2.71
C GLU A 42 -5.95 4.93 -1.66
N ILE A 43 -6.41 3.81 -1.09
CA ILE A 43 -7.31 3.79 0.07
C ILE A 43 -6.74 4.63 1.21
N VAL A 44 -5.47 4.41 1.56
CA VAL A 44 -4.82 5.15 2.67
C VAL A 44 -4.75 6.64 2.37
N LYS A 45 -4.40 7.02 1.14
CA LYS A 45 -4.38 8.41 0.69
C LYS A 45 -5.75 9.08 0.83
N LEU A 46 -6.81 8.47 0.29
CA LEU A 46 -8.17 9.02 0.36
C LEU A 46 -8.69 9.10 1.80
N LEU A 47 -8.39 8.10 2.63
CA LEU A 47 -8.72 8.12 4.06
C LEU A 47 -8.06 9.30 4.78
N LYS A 48 -6.79 9.58 4.48
CA LYS A 48 -6.07 10.74 5.05
C LYS A 48 -6.60 12.08 4.57
N GLN A 49 -7.17 12.11 3.37
CA GLN A 49 -7.87 13.27 2.82
C GLN A 49 -9.28 13.48 3.41
N GLY A 50 -9.73 12.60 4.31
CA GLY A 50 -11.04 12.70 4.96
C GLY A 50 -12.20 12.19 4.10
N VAL A 51 -11.92 11.48 3.00
CA VAL A 51 -12.96 10.92 2.14
C VAL A 51 -13.74 9.84 2.92
N PRO A 52 -15.09 9.86 2.92
CA PRO A 52 -15.88 8.85 3.61
C PRO A 52 -15.63 7.43 3.08
N GLN A 53 -15.57 6.44 3.97
CA GLN A 53 -15.18 5.06 3.61
C GLN A 53 -16.06 4.42 2.52
N HIS A 54 -17.37 4.71 2.53
CA HIS A 54 -18.31 4.20 1.53
C HIS A 54 -18.01 4.77 0.13
N ARG A 55 -17.64 6.05 0.03
CA ARG A 55 -17.24 6.67 -1.24
C ARG A 55 -15.94 6.09 -1.77
N ILE A 56 -14.99 5.79 -0.89
CA ILE A 56 -13.72 5.14 -1.27
C ILE A 56 -14.01 3.73 -1.82
N ALA A 57 -14.88 2.97 -1.15
CA ALA A 57 -15.28 1.64 -1.58
C ALA A 57 -15.93 1.67 -2.98
N GLU A 58 -16.88 2.57 -3.20
CA GLU A 58 -17.52 2.80 -4.51
C GLU A 58 -16.49 3.19 -5.59
N THR A 59 -15.68 4.21 -5.31
CA THR A 59 -14.73 4.79 -6.29
C THR A 59 -13.68 3.79 -6.75
N LEU A 60 -13.16 2.98 -5.81
CA LEU A 60 -12.10 2.02 -6.09
C LEU A 60 -12.63 0.62 -6.43
N GLY A 61 -13.96 0.42 -6.44
CA GLY A 61 -14.55 -0.90 -6.66
C GLY A 61 -14.14 -1.93 -5.59
N THR A 62 -13.84 -1.48 -4.37
CA THR A 62 -13.38 -2.34 -3.27
C THR A 62 -14.47 -2.51 -2.21
N GLY A 63 -14.44 -3.63 -1.49
CA GLY A 63 -15.36 -3.81 -0.37
C GLY A 63 -15.09 -2.84 0.78
N VAL A 64 -16.15 -2.34 1.44
CA VAL A 64 -16.07 -1.44 2.61
C VAL A 64 -15.16 -2.02 3.71
N ALA A 65 -15.19 -3.33 3.94
CA ALA A 65 -14.31 -4.00 4.90
C ALA A 65 -12.81 -3.78 4.59
N THR A 66 -12.42 -3.68 3.32
CA THR A 66 -11.05 -3.36 2.90
C THR A 66 -10.67 -1.94 3.29
N VAL A 67 -11.57 -0.99 3.07
CA VAL A 67 -11.36 0.42 3.46
C VAL A 67 -11.29 0.56 4.98
N THR A 68 -12.16 -0.11 5.73
CA THR A 68 -12.14 -0.13 7.19
C THR A 68 -10.83 -0.69 7.75
N ARG A 69 -10.25 -1.72 7.12
CA ARG A 69 -8.91 -2.21 7.50
C ARG A 69 -7.85 -1.12 7.33
N GLY A 70 -7.86 -0.41 6.20
CA GLY A 70 -6.95 0.72 5.96
C GLY A 70 -7.06 1.80 7.05
N SER A 71 -8.30 2.17 7.40
CA SER A 71 -8.58 3.14 8.46
C SER A 71 -8.03 2.70 9.82
N LYS A 72 -8.22 1.44 10.20
CA LYS A 72 -7.67 0.88 11.45
C LYS A 72 -6.14 0.91 11.49
N GLU A 73 -5.46 0.65 10.39
CA GLU A 73 -3.98 0.72 10.35
C GLU A 73 -3.46 2.15 10.49
N ILE A 74 -4.17 3.14 9.93
CA ILE A 74 -3.88 4.57 10.16
C ILE A 74 -4.07 4.93 11.63
N GLN A 75 -5.16 4.49 12.27
CA GLN A 75 -5.42 4.73 13.70
C GLN A 75 -4.34 4.12 14.61
N LYS A 76 -3.74 3.01 14.21
CA LYS A 76 -2.58 2.40 14.90
C LYS A 76 -1.26 3.17 14.69
N GLY A 77 -1.30 4.30 13.98
CA GLY A 77 -0.13 5.15 13.70
C GLY A 77 0.76 4.66 12.56
N ARG A 78 0.26 3.77 11.68
CA ARG A 78 0.98 3.36 10.46
C ARG A 78 0.78 4.37 9.33
N PHE A 79 1.52 4.18 8.23
CA PHE A 79 1.44 5.02 7.03
C PHE A 79 1.77 6.50 7.26
N LYS A 80 2.64 6.83 8.23
CA LYS A 80 3.02 8.23 8.53
C LYS A 80 3.53 8.98 7.31
N ASN A 81 4.29 8.31 6.43
CA ASN A 81 4.94 8.92 5.26
C ASN A 81 4.10 8.91 3.98
N ILE A 82 2.83 8.50 4.05
CA ILE A 82 1.90 8.60 2.92
C ILE A 82 1.11 9.90 3.07
N THR A 83 1.07 10.72 2.03
CA THR A 83 0.34 12.01 2.02
C THR A 83 -0.97 11.87 1.27
#